data_AF-A0A5C6JL06-F1
#
_entry.id   AF-A0A5C6JL06-F1
#
_cell.length_a   1.000
_cell.length_b   1.000
_cell.length_c   1.000
_cell.angle_alpha   90.00
_cell.angle_beta   90.00
_cell.angle_gamma   90.00
#
_symmetry.space_group_name_H-M   'P 1'
#
loop_
_entity.id
_entity.type
_entity.pdbx_description
1 polymer ?
#
loop_
_entity_poly.entity_id
_entity_poly.type
_entity_poly.pdbx_seq_one_letter_code
_entity_poly.pdbx_strand_id
1 'polypeptide(L)' 'MVNASCRTAVLRGIGAMVPARAVANDELSALLDTSDNWIRTRTGIRRRDWADPGTATSDLAMV' A
#
# COMPACT_ATOMS: atom_id res chain seq x y z
N MET A 1 5.87 -41.89 26.53
CA MET A 1 6.28 -40.47 26.67
C MET A 1 7.27 -40.22 25.54
N VAL A 2 7.07 -39.36 24.54
CA VAL A 2 6.45 -38.03 24.48
C VAL A 2 5.90 -37.86 23.05
N ASN A 3 4.68 -37.34 22.89
CA ASN A 3 4.29 -36.78 21.58
C ASN A 3 3.38 -35.57 21.82
N ALA A 4 4.00 -34.45 22.18
CA ALA A 4 3.36 -33.15 22.14
C ALA A 4 3.78 -32.50 20.81
N SER A 5 2.89 -32.55 19.82
CA SER A 5 3.05 -31.74 18.61
C SER A 5 2.95 -30.26 19.04
N CYS A 6 4.09 -29.57 19.07
CA CYS A 6 4.14 -28.15 19.36
C CYS A 6 3.56 -27.40 18.15
N ARG A 7 2.33 -26.89 18.30
CA ARG A 7 1.70 -26.07 17.25
C ARG A 7 2.35 -24.70 17.24
N THR A 8 3.16 -24.46 16.22
CA THR A 8 3.75 -23.15 15.98
C THR A 8 2.92 -22.38 14.95
N ALA A 9 2.55 -21.15 15.28
CA ALA A 9 1.93 -20.25 14.31
C ALA A 9 2.97 -19.84 13.25
N VAL A 10 2.57 -19.89 11.98
CA VAL A 10 3.40 -19.48 10.85
C VAL A 10 2.57 -18.65 9.88
N LEU A 11 3.21 -17.74 9.15
CA LEU A 11 2.59 -17.07 8.02
C LEU A 11 2.34 -18.10 6.91
N ARG A 12 1.08 -18.34 6.58
CA ARG A 12 0.68 -19.29 5.54
C ARG A 12 0.41 -18.65 4.18
N GLY A 13 0.15 -17.35 4.16
CA GLY A 13 -0.11 -16.57 2.96
C GLY A 13 -0.21 -15.08 3.28
N ILE A 14 -0.14 -14.28 2.21
CA ILE A 14 -0.33 -12.84 2.23
C ILE A 14 -1.23 -12.46 1.07
N GLY A 15 -2.09 -11.46 1.28
CA GLY A 15 -2.93 -10.84 0.27
C GLY A 15 -2.78 -9.33 0.34
N ALA A 16 -2.94 -8.66 -0.80
CA ALA A 16 -2.88 -7.21 -0.88
C ALA A 16 -3.88 -6.70 -1.92
N MET A 17 -4.58 -5.63 -1.57
CA MET A 17 -5.45 -4.89 -2.47
C MET A 17 -5.15 -3.40 -2.31
N VAL A 18 -5.07 -2.71 -3.45
CA VAL A 18 -4.86 -1.27 -3.49
C VAL A 18 -6.06 -0.58 -4.14
N PRO A 19 -6.36 0.68 -3.79
CA PRO A 19 -7.37 1.46 -4.47
C PRO A 19 -7.10 1.61 -5.97
N ALA A 20 -8.16 1.81 -6.75
CA ALA A 20 -8.05 1.91 -8.20
C ALA A 20 -7.34 3.20 -8.67
N ARG A 21 -7.46 4.30 -7.92
CA ARG A 21 -6.96 5.61 -8.36
C ARG A 21 -5.45 5.74 -8.19
N ALA A 22 -4.79 5.73 -9.33
CA ALA A 22 -3.39 6.07 -9.52
C ALA A 22 -3.13 7.57 -9.37
N VAL A 23 -2.18 7.98 -8.53
CA VAL A 23 -1.71 9.37 -8.47
C VAL A 23 -0.21 9.42 -8.76
N ALA A 24 0.13 10.01 -9.90
CA ALA A 24 1.51 10.24 -10.32
C ALA A 24 2.13 11.43 -9.57
N ASN A 25 3.46 11.54 -9.61
CA ASN A 25 4.15 12.64 -8.96
C ASN A 25 3.82 14.01 -9.60
N ASP A 26 3.61 14.05 -10.92
CA ASP A 26 3.29 15.28 -11.64
C ASP A 26 1.93 15.88 -11.22
N GLU A 27 0.95 15.03 -10.88
CA GLU A 27 -0.32 15.48 -10.32
C GLU A 27 -0.11 16.14 -8.95
N LEU A 28 0.84 15.63 -8.16
CA LEU A 28 1.18 16.21 -6.86
C LEU A 28 1.85 17.58 -6.99
N SER A 29 2.66 17.77 -8.02
CA SER A 29 3.30 19.06 -8.32
C SER A 29 2.30 20.16 -8.67
N ALA A 30 1.07 19.82 -9.05
CA ALA A 30 0.00 20.81 -9.23
C ALA A 30 -0.65 21.24 -7.89
N LEU A 31 -0.48 20.45 -6.82
CA LEU A 31 -1.12 20.67 -5.52
C LEU A 31 -0.15 21.21 -4.46
N LEU A 32 1.14 20.96 -4.63
CA LEU A 32 2.21 21.26 -3.67
C LEU A 32 3.42 21.83 -4.40
N ASP A 33 4.23 22.64 -3.71
CA ASP A 33 5.51 23.11 -4.23
C ASP A 33 6.55 21.97 -4.21
N THR A 34 6.48 21.10 -5.22
CA THR A 34 7.31 19.92 -5.37
C THR A 34 7.49 19.52 -6.83
N SER A 35 8.38 18.57 -7.11
CA SER A 35 8.61 18.03 -8.47
C SER A 35 8.80 16.52 -8.42
N ASP A 36 8.53 15.83 -9.53
CA ASP A 36 8.84 14.41 -9.68
C ASP A 36 10.31 14.11 -9.34
N ASN A 37 11.24 14.93 -9.83
CA ASN A 37 12.67 14.77 -9.54
C ASN A 37 12.96 14.87 -8.03
N TRP A 38 12.40 15.87 -7.35
CA TRP A 38 12.59 16.05 -5.91
C TRP A 38 12.02 14.85 -5.13
N ILE A 39 10.79 14.41 -5.46
CA ILE A 39 10.10 13.30 -4.80
C ILE A 39 10.92 12.01 -5.00
N ARG A 40 11.30 11.68 -6.23
CA ARG A 40 12.02 10.44 -6.54
C ARG A 40 13.40 10.41 -5.90
N THR A 41 14.15 11.51 -5.97
CA THR A 41 15.51 11.56 -5.44
C THR A 41 15.54 11.42 -3.93
N ARG A 42 14.53 11.95 -3.22
CA ARG A 42 14.49 11.90 -1.75
C ARG A 42 13.75 10.70 -1.16
N THR A 43 12.76 10.16 -1.86
CA THR A 43 11.86 9.13 -1.31
C THR A 43 11.77 7.85 -2.14
N GLY A 44 12.19 7.90 -3.41
CA GLY A 44 12.00 6.79 -4.36
C GLY A 44 10.56 6.61 -4.87
N ILE A 45 9.59 7.39 -4.39
CA ILE A 45 8.18 7.25 -4.79
C ILE A 45 8.00 7.65 -6.26
N ARG A 46 7.35 6.78 -7.04
CA ARG A 46 7.01 7.01 -8.46
C ARG A 46 5.52 7.30 -8.68
N ARG A 47 4.68 6.64 -7.89
CA ARG A 47 3.22 6.73 -7.87
C ARG A 47 2.76 6.33 -6.48
N ARG A 48 1.56 6.77 -6.12
CA ARG A 48 0.80 6.33 -4.95
C ARG A 48 -0.65 6.04 -5.37
N ASP A 49 -1.35 5.26 -4.56
CA ASP A 49 -2.77 4.97 -4.79
C ASP A 49 -3.61 5.68 -3.74
N TRP A 50 -4.64 6.40 -4.17
CA TRP A 50 -5.55 7.15 -3.30
C TRP A 50 -6.89 6.45 -3.24
N ALA A 51 -7.42 6.27 -2.02
CA ALA A 51 -8.80 5.86 -1.86
C ALA A 51 -9.72 7.03 -2.24
N ASP A 52 -10.68 6.76 -3.11
CA ASP A 52 -11.75 7.73 -3.37
C ASP A 52 -12.72 7.76 -2.18
N PRO A 53 -13.53 8.83 -2.01
CA PRO A 53 -14.43 8.97 -0.87
C PRO A 53 -15.40 7.79 -0.65
N GLY A 54 -15.69 7.00 -1.70
CA GLY A 54 -16.54 5.82 -1.64
C GLY A 54 -15.82 4.51 -1.32
N THR A 55 -14.49 4.53 -1.12
CA THR A 55 -13.70 3.33 -0.79
C THR A 55 -13.35 3.34 0.69
N ALA A 56 -13.97 2.44 1.45
CA ALA A 56 -13.68 2.26 2.87
C ALA A 56 -12.48 1.33 3.09
N THR A 57 -11.83 1.45 4.26
CA THR A 57 -10.75 0.55 4.66
C THR A 57 -11.19 -0.92 4.70
N SER A 58 -12.45 -1.18 5.04
CA SER A 58 -13.04 -2.53 5.01
C SER A 58 -13.06 -3.15 3.62
N ASP A 59 -13.27 -2.33 2.59
CA ASP A 59 -13.33 -2.80 1.20
C ASP A 59 -11.95 -3.29 0.75
N LEU A 60 -10.88 -2.60 1.19
CA LEU A 60 -9.48 -2.97 0.88
C LEU A 60 -8.97 -4.16 1.72
N ALA A 61 -9.62 -4.46 2.84
CA ALA A 61 -9.25 -5.56 3.73
C ALA A 61 -9.84 -6.92 3.30
N MET A 62 -10.75 -6.94 2.30
CA MET A 62 -11.24 -8.16 1.69
C MET A 62 -10.19 -8.71 0.71
N VAL A 63 -9.24 -9.49 1.24
CA VAL A 63 -8.19 -10.20 0.48
C VAL A 63 -8.01 -11.63 0.94
#